data_AF-A2F126-F1
#
_entry.id   AF-A2F126-F1
#
_cell.length_a   1.000
_cell.length_b   1.000
_cell.length_c   1.000
_cell.angle_alpha   90.00
_cell.angle_beta   90.00
_cell.angle_gamma   90.00
#
_symmetry.space_group_name_H-M   'P 1'
#
loop_
_entity.id
_entity.type
_entity.pdbx_description
1 polymer ?
#
loop_
_entity_poly.entity_id
_entity_poly.type
_entity_poly.pdbx_seq_one_letter_code
_entity_poly.pdbx_strand_id
1 'polypeptide(L)'
;MSKYVPNRDNYDREKSLSYQWKGRIVFISNIPHQYKAQEIMVICRQFGRCFRVDEAKNELGKPKGIAFVEFEKHEGAQNCCEQLDGAILSGRNLRAELSEFPPPELIEIYKKTAKQRADIDSGK
;
A
#
# COMPACT_ATOMS: atom_id res chain seq x y z
N MET A 1 -3.59 -12.74 -39.82
CA MET A 1 -3.57 -12.67 -38.34
C MET A 1 -3.78 -11.23 -37.91
N SER A 2 -4.98 -10.87 -37.44
CA SER A 2 -5.24 -9.55 -36.87
C SER A 2 -4.41 -9.38 -35.60
N LYS A 3 -3.45 -8.45 -35.61
CA LYS A 3 -2.77 -8.03 -34.38
C LYS A 3 -3.81 -7.28 -33.56
N TYR A 4 -4.13 -7.79 -32.38
CA TYR A 4 -4.94 -7.07 -31.39
C TYR A 4 -4.23 -5.75 -31.09
N VAL A 5 -4.83 -4.64 -31.51
CA VAL A 5 -4.40 -3.29 -31.14
C VAL A 5 -5.39 -2.83 -30.08
N PRO A 6 -5.04 -2.87 -28.78
CA PRO A 6 -5.92 -2.37 -27.74
C PRO A 6 -6.22 -0.89 -28.01
N ASN A 7 -7.49 -0.50 -27.86
CA ASN A 7 -7.92 0.88 -28.01
C ASN A 7 -7.11 1.78 -27.05
N ARG A 8 -6.50 2.84 -27.57
CA ARG A 8 -5.67 3.80 -26.82
C ARG A 8 -6.40 4.35 -25.59
N ASP A 9 -7.70 4.66 -25.70
CA ASP A 9 -8.52 5.14 -24.57
C ASP A 9 -8.66 4.09 -23.45
N ASN A 10 -8.72 2.81 -23.82
CA ASN A 10 -8.78 1.71 -22.84
C ASN A 10 -7.43 1.47 -22.18
N TYR A 11 -6.33 1.57 -22.94
CA TYR A 11 -4.97 1.46 -22.41
C TYR A 11 -4.66 2.57 -21.40
N ASP A 12 -4.96 3.83 -21.72
CA ASP A 12 -4.71 4.96 -20.81
C ASP A 12 -5.55 4.87 -19.53
N ARG A 13 -6.80 4.40 -19.62
CA ARG A 13 -7.68 4.18 -18.45
C ARG A 13 -7.20 3.04 -17.55
N GLU A 14 -6.83 1.89 -18.12
CA GLU A 14 -6.30 0.75 -17.36
C GLU A 14 -4.95 1.10 -16.71
N LYS A 15 -4.10 1.82 -17.44
CA LYS A 15 -2.86 2.39 -16.92
C LYS A 15 -3.13 3.36 -15.75
N SER A 16 -4.07 4.28 -15.88
CA SER A 16 -4.43 5.21 -14.79
C SER A 16 -4.92 4.48 -13.52
N LEU A 17 -5.79 3.47 -13.66
CA LEU A 17 -6.28 2.66 -12.54
C LEU A 17 -5.16 1.86 -11.86
N SER A 18 -4.21 1.34 -12.63
CA SER A 18 -3.05 0.62 -12.11
C SER A 18 -1.98 1.50 -11.46
N TYR A 19 -2.11 2.83 -11.49
CA TYR A 19 -1.24 3.75 -10.73
C TYR A 19 -2.00 4.51 -9.66
N GLN A 20 -3.27 4.18 -9.40
CA GLN A 20 -4.08 4.94 -8.46
C GLN A 20 -3.49 4.91 -7.03
N TRP A 21 -2.76 3.85 -6.68
CA TRP A 21 -2.05 3.73 -5.39
C TRP A 21 -0.69 4.45 -5.36
N LYS A 22 -0.21 5.01 -6.48
CA LYS A 22 1.12 5.64 -6.55
C LYS A 22 1.19 6.79 -5.55
N GLY A 23 2.25 6.77 -4.74
CA GLY A 23 2.45 7.74 -3.66
C GLY A 23 1.54 7.54 -2.44
N ARG A 24 0.66 6.54 -2.42
CA ARG A 24 -0.20 6.26 -1.26
C ARG A 24 0.25 5.06 -0.44
N ILE A 25 1.27 4.34 -0.90
CA ILE A 25 1.78 3.15 -0.22
C ILE A 25 3.04 3.51 0.55
N VAL A 26 3.08 3.13 1.82
CA VAL A 26 4.27 3.19 2.67
C VAL A 26 4.77 1.77 2.90
N PHE A 27 6.05 1.54 2.61
CA PHE A 27 6.77 0.36 3.05
C PHE A 27 7.34 0.61 4.44
N ILE A 28 7.02 -0.27 5.38
CA ILE A 28 7.51 -0.21 6.76
C ILE A 28 8.33 -1.46 7.02
N SER A 29 9.56 -1.31 7.51
CA SER A 29 10.45 -2.42 7.85
C SER A 29 11.07 -2.29 9.24
N ASN A 30 11.74 -3.36 9.66
CA ASN A 30 12.29 -3.55 11.01
C ASN A 30 11.23 -3.60 12.12
N ILE A 31 10.00 -3.98 11.78
CA ILE A 31 8.88 -4.10 12.71
C ILE A 31 9.15 -5.28 13.65
N PRO A 32 8.95 -5.13 14.98
CA PRO A 32 9.04 -6.25 15.91
C PRO A 32 8.00 -7.32 15.55
N HIS A 33 8.40 -8.59 15.49
CA HIS A 33 7.56 -9.68 14.96
C HIS A 33 6.24 -9.94 15.72
N GLN A 34 6.09 -9.37 16.92
CA GLN A 34 4.85 -9.43 17.71
C GLN A 34 3.74 -8.50 17.19
N TYR A 35 4.08 -7.47 16.39
CA TYR A 35 3.10 -6.55 15.82
C TYR A 35 2.55 -7.12 14.53
N LYS A 36 1.22 -7.24 14.45
CA LYS A 36 0.49 -7.69 13.27
C LYS A 36 -0.13 -6.51 12.53
N ALA A 37 -0.79 -6.79 11.41
CA ALA A 37 -1.41 -5.79 10.54
C ALA A 37 -2.37 -4.86 11.28
N GLN A 38 -3.11 -5.37 12.29
CA GLN A 38 -4.07 -4.57 13.04
C GLN A 38 -3.38 -3.51 13.91
N GLU A 39 -2.30 -3.88 14.58
CA GLU A 39 -1.49 -3.03 15.43
C GLU A 39 -0.74 -1.98 14.59
N ILE A 40 -0.21 -2.40 13.44
CA ILE A 40 0.41 -1.49 12.46
C ILE A 40 -0.64 -0.49 11.94
N MET A 41 -1.86 -0.95 11.63
CA MET A 41 -2.95 -0.05 11.22
C MET A 41 -3.30 0.98 12.31
N VAL A 42 -3.35 0.56 13.58
CA VAL A 42 -3.63 1.48 14.69
C VAL A 42 -2.56 2.56 14.79
N ILE A 43 -1.28 2.19 14.67
CA ILE A 43 -0.16 3.15 14.67
C ILE A 43 -0.28 4.11 13.47
N CYS A 44 -0.47 3.58 12.26
CA CYS A 44 -0.45 4.40 11.05
C CYS A 44 -1.66 5.33 10.90
N ARG A 45 -2.79 5.01 11.54
CA ARG A 45 -4.02 5.81 11.46
C ARG A 45 -3.88 7.24 11.99
N GLN A 46 -2.88 7.51 12.82
CA GLN A 46 -2.60 8.87 13.31
C GLN A 46 -2.06 9.80 12.22
N PHE A 47 -1.51 9.25 11.13
CA PHE A 47 -0.96 10.02 10.01
C PHE A 47 -1.99 10.26 8.90
N GLY A 48 -3.08 9.50 8.89
CA GLY A 48 -4.15 9.58 7.90
C GLY A 48 -4.99 8.31 7.88
N ARG A 49 -6.10 8.33 7.14
CA ARG A 49 -6.95 7.14 7.03
C ARG A 49 -6.24 6.05 6.21
N CYS A 50 -5.93 4.94 6.87
CA CYS A 50 -5.41 3.74 6.22
C CYS A 50 -6.54 3.00 5.50
N PHE A 51 -6.32 2.72 4.21
CA PHE A 51 -7.20 1.91 3.39
C PHE A 51 -6.91 0.42 3.58
N ARG A 52 -5.62 0.05 3.63
CA ARG A 52 -5.19 -1.35 3.70
C ARG A 52 -3.83 -1.47 4.40
N VAL A 53 -3.62 -2.60 5.07
CA VAL A 53 -2.32 -3.00 5.62
C VAL A 53 -2.06 -4.46 5.29
N ASP A 54 -0.91 -4.75 4.68
CA ASP A 54 -0.47 -6.11 4.38
C ASP A 54 0.90 -6.38 5.01
N GLU A 55 0.99 -7.47 5.76
CA GLU A 55 2.27 -7.94 6.30
C GLU A 55 2.96 -8.86 5.30
N ALA A 56 4.26 -8.65 5.07
CA ALA A 56 5.05 -9.61 4.34
C ALA A 56 5.38 -10.80 5.25
N LYS A 57 5.04 -12.01 4.78
CA LYS A 57 5.30 -13.27 5.46
C LYS A 57 6.29 -14.10 4.66
N ASN A 58 7.00 -15.00 5.35
CA ASN A 58 7.83 -16.00 4.68
C ASN A 58 6.96 -17.18 4.21
N GLU A 59 7.59 -18.16 3.57
CA GLU A 59 6.93 -19.37 3.04
C GLU A 59 6.24 -20.21 4.13
N LEU A 60 6.66 -20.06 5.39
CA LEU A 60 6.07 -20.72 6.56
C LEU A 60 4.96 -19.88 7.22
N GLY A 61 4.56 -18.76 6.62
CA GLY A 61 3.55 -17.85 7.13
C GLY A 61 3.99 -16.98 8.32
N LYS A 62 5.29 -16.95 8.66
CA LYS A 62 5.83 -16.13 9.74
C LYS A 62 6.09 -14.69 9.26
N PRO A 63 5.81 -13.66 10.09
CA PRO A 63 6.03 -12.28 9.72
C PRO A 63 7.52 -11.99 9.51
N LYS A 64 7.85 -11.25 8.45
CA LYS A 64 9.22 -10.84 8.11
C LYS A 64 9.64 -9.53 8.77
N GLY A 65 8.79 -8.95 9.63
CA GLY A 65 8.99 -7.61 10.19
C GLY A 65 8.85 -6.50 9.15
N ILE A 66 8.02 -6.74 8.12
CA ILE A 66 7.76 -5.85 7.00
C ILE A 66 6.26 -5.73 6.80
N ALA A 67 5.77 -4.53 6.52
CA ALA A 67 4.39 -4.27 6.13
C ALA A 67 4.28 -3.18 5.06
N PHE A 68 3.18 -3.22 4.34
CA PHE A 68 2.79 -2.24 3.34
C PHE A 68 1.47 -1.61 3.77
N VAL A 69 1.45 -0.28 3.86
CA VAL A 69 0.29 0.49 4.30
C VAL A 69 -0.18 1.34 3.15
N GLU A 70 -1.36 1.07 2.62
CA GLU A 70 -2.02 1.96 1.65
C GLU A 70 -2.87 2.97 2.41
N PHE A 71 -2.60 4.25 2.19
CA PHE A 71 -3.41 5.36 2.67
C PHE A 71 -4.48 5.76 1.66
N GLU A 72 -5.57 6.36 2.13
CA GLU A 72 -6.59 6.90 1.22
C GLU A 72 -6.05 8.05 0.34
N LYS A 73 -5.09 8.81 0.88
CA LYS A 73 -4.49 10.01 0.28
C LYS A 73 -2.96 9.97 0.36
N HIS A 74 -2.30 10.63 -0.58
CA HIS A 74 -0.84 10.79 -0.61
C HIS A 74 -0.28 11.45 0.64
N GLU A 75 -0.94 12.51 1.13
CA GLU A 75 -0.53 13.26 2.33
C GLU A 75 -0.38 12.36 3.56
N GLY A 76 -1.29 11.39 3.75
CA GLY A 76 -1.19 10.46 4.87
C GLY A 76 0.02 9.53 4.77
N ALA A 77 0.39 9.13 3.55
CA ALA A 77 1.58 8.34 3.31
C ALA A 77 2.86 9.15 3.54
N GLN A 78 2.91 10.41 3.09
CA GLN A 78 4.05 11.30 3.34
C GLN A 78 4.26 11.55 4.83
N ASN A 79 3.19 11.95 5.54
CA ASN A 79 3.25 12.19 6.99
C ASN A 79 3.71 10.96 7.76
N CYS A 80 3.29 9.76 7.32
CA CYS A 80 3.71 8.50 7.92
C CYS A 80 5.22 8.26 7.72
N CYS A 81 5.75 8.50 6.51
CA CYS A 81 7.20 8.36 6.28
C CYS A 81 8.00 9.34 7.14
N GLU A 82 7.61 10.62 7.16
CA GLU A 82 8.34 11.67 7.87
C GLU A 82 8.41 11.44 9.39
N GLN A 83 7.36 10.90 9.99
CA GLN A 83 7.26 10.75 11.43
C GLN A 83 7.60 9.34 11.94
N LEU A 84 7.39 8.30 11.12
CA LEU A 84 7.60 6.92 11.53
C LEU A 84 9.00 6.40 11.18
N ASP A 85 9.67 6.99 10.17
CA ASP A 85 11.06 6.62 9.88
C ASP A 85 11.98 6.99 11.04
N GLY A 86 12.77 6.02 11.49
CA GLY A 86 13.64 6.17 12.66
C GLY A 86 12.94 6.06 14.02
N ALA A 87 11.60 6.05 14.08
CA ALA A 87 10.85 5.94 15.33
C ALA A 87 11.14 4.60 16.04
N ILE A 88 11.22 4.63 17.38
CA ILE A 88 11.52 3.44 18.18
C ILE A 88 10.22 2.74 18.57
N LEU A 89 10.07 1.48 18.16
CA LEU A 89 8.97 0.61 18.53
C LEU A 89 9.52 -0.65 19.22
N SER A 90 9.22 -0.83 20.50
CA SER A 90 9.70 -1.97 21.30
C SER A 90 11.23 -2.19 21.19
N GLY A 91 12.00 -1.10 21.25
CA GLY A 91 13.47 -1.15 21.18
C GLY A 91 14.05 -1.33 19.76
N ARG A 92 13.23 -1.26 18.70
CA ARG A 92 13.69 -1.32 17.30
C ARG A 92 13.37 -0.01 16.59
N ASN A 93 14.33 0.51 15.83
CA ASN A 93 14.10 1.66 14.94
C ASN A 93 13.35 1.20 13.69
N LEU A 94 12.14 1.69 13.50
CA LEU A 94 11.39 1.46 12.28
C LEU A 94 12.06 2.16 11.10
N ARG A 95 11.83 1.64 9.90
CA ARG A 95 12.05 2.36 8.66
C ARG A 95 10.74 2.52 7.92
N ALA A 96 10.47 3.70 7.40
CA ALA A 96 9.25 4.01 6.66
C ALA A 96 9.59 4.82 5.40
N GLU A 97 9.23 4.28 4.24
CA GLU A 97 9.52 4.90 2.95
C GLU A 97 8.33 4.80 2.00
N LEU A 98 8.20 5.76 1.08
CA LEU A 98 7.18 5.69 0.04
C LEU A 98 7.51 4.54 -0.92
N SER A 99 6.53 3.67 -1.15
CA SER A 99 6.65 2.62 -2.16
C SER A 99 5.97 3.04 -3.45
N GLU A 100 6.69 2.89 -4.57
CA GLU A 100 6.11 3.10 -5.90
C GLU A 100 5.12 1.98 -6.27
N PHE A 101 5.32 0.78 -5.74
CA PHE A 101 4.54 -0.42 -6.05
C PHE A 101 4.03 -1.13 -4.78
N PRO A 102 2.86 -1.76 -4.82
CA PRO A 102 2.45 -2.70 -3.79
C PRO A 102 3.34 -3.95 -3.81
N PRO A 103 3.19 -4.85 -2.83
CA PRO A 103 3.86 -6.14 -2.86
C PRO A 103 3.58 -6.86 -4.18
N PRO A 104 4.61 -7.40 -4.88
CA PRO A 104 4.43 -8.03 -6.19
C PRO A 104 3.35 -9.11 -6.20
N GLU A 105 3.21 -9.87 -5.11
CA GLU A 105 2.20 -10.92 -4.98
C GLU A 105 0.78 -10.38 -4.78
N LEU A 106 0.61 -9.10 -4.47
CA LEU A 106 -0.69 -8.47 -4.21
C LEU A 106 -1.12 -7.46 -5.28
N ILE A 107 -0.31 -7.19 -6.31
CA ILE A 107 -0.60 -6.19 -7.37
C ILE A 107 -2.02 -6.36 -7.94
N GLU A 108 -2.43 -7.57 -8.28
CA GLU A 108 -3.75 -7.82 -8.87
C GLU A 108 -4.90 -7.54 -7.90
N ILE A 109 -4.67 -7.73 -6.59
CA ILE A 109 -5.65 -7.40 -5.56
C ILE A 109 -5.77 -5.88 -5.45
N TYR A 110 -4.64 -5.16 -5.44
CA TYR A 110 -4.62 -3.70 -5.43
C TYR A 110 -5.34 -3.09 -6.64
N LYS A 111 -5.16 -3.66 -7.84
CA LYS A 111 -5.90 -3.26 -9.06
C LYS A 111 -7.40 -3.45 -8.91
N LYS A 112 -7.83 -4.61 -8.43
CA LYS A 112 -9.25 -4.93 -8.25
C LYS A 112 -9.92 -3.98 -7.25
N THR A 113 -9.27 -3.70 -6.12
CA THR A 113 -9.81 -2.79 -5.10
C THR A 113 -9.81 -1.33 -5.56
N ALA A 114 -8.79 -0.89 -6.30
CA ALA A 114 -8.73 0.45 -6.89
C ALA A 114 -9.87 0.70 -7.88
N LYS A 115 -10.12 -0.27 -8.77
CA LYS A 115 -11.24 -0.21 -9.74
C LYS A 115 -12.59 -0.09 -9.03
N GLN A 116 -12.85 -0.99 -8.07
CA GLN A 116 -14.10 -0.97 -7.30
C GLN A 116 -14.31 0.37 -6.58
N ARG A 117 -13.24 0.97 -6.03
CA ARG A 117 -13.30 2.28 -5.39
C ARG A 117 -13.63 3.41 -6.37
N ALA A 118 -13.01 3.42 -7.55
CA ALA A 118 -13.29 4.41 -8.58
C ALA A 118 -14.73 4.34 -9.08
N ASP A 119 -15.28 3.13 -9.22
CA ASP A 119 -16.67 2.90 -9.62
C ASP A 119 -17.67 3.41 -8.55
N ILE A 120 -17.35 3.29 -7.26
CA ILE A 120 -18.19 3.81 -6.16
C ILE A 120 -18.18 5.34 -6.12
N ASP A 121 -17.03 5.97 -6.34
CA ASP A 121 -16.88 7.44 -6.32
C ASP A 121 -17.51 8.11 -7.54
N SER A 122 -17.51 7.42 -8.70
CA SER A 122 -18.14 7.92 -9.94
C SER A 122 -19.67 7.79 -9.95
N GLY A 123 -20.26 7.15 -8.94
CA GLY A 123 -21.70 6.93 -8.80
C GLY A 123 -22.41 7.90 -7.84
N LYS A 124 -21.73 8.97 -7.40
CA LYS A 124 -22.30 10.04 -6.58
C LYS A 124 -22.37 11.36 -7.34
#